data_AF-A0AAU8WXW3-F1
#
_entry.id   AF-A0AAU8WXW3-F1
#
_cell.length_a   1.000
_cell.length_b   1.000
_cell.length_c   1.000
_cell.angle_alpha   90.00
_cell.angle_beta   90.00
_cell.angle_gamma   90.00
#
_symmetry.space_group_name_H-M   'P 1'
#
loop_
_entity.id
_entity.type
_entity.pdbx_description
1 polymer ?
#
loop_
_entity_poly.entity_id
_entity_poly.type
_entity_poly.pdbx_seq_one_letter_code
_entity_poly.pdbx_strand_id
1 'polypeptide(L)'
;MPSSRLLWLLISLLWVPQITAQNVYTWVDEKGVLHFSDSPQSDKAKSIHLPDYEAQAPAPSFDSTQPVTTETEAKTGLSNVAASKTEPTDSTASPVPETLEPLKISLVSPKHDDTVRSNSGTIIIRSELNRKLSIGEQLQLMMDGRPYGAPTNQAVWELKNVDRGTHTFTIQAIESGKIIASSSIITVHLHRATVK
;
A
#
# COMPACT_ATOMS: atom_id res chain seq x y z
N MET A 1 7.20 45.09 -49.75
CA MET A 1 8.12 44.24 -48.95
C MET A 1 7.34 43.55 -47.83
N PRO A 2 6.89 42.28 -48.01
CA PRO A 2 6.22 41.53 -46.94
C PRO A 2 6.96 40.20 -46.64
N SER A 3 8.28 40.22 -46.44
CA SER A 3 9.06 39.01 -46.10
C SER A 3 9.48 38.93 -44.62
N SER A 4 9.35 40.02 -43.86
CA SER A 4 9.85 40.07 -42.48
C SER A 4 8.92 39.45 -41.43
N ARG A 5 7.63 39.23 -41.73
CA ARG A 5 6.67 38.64 -40.77
C ARG A 5 6.70 37.11 -40.75
N LEU A 6 7.08 36.48 -41.88
CA LEU A 6 7.22 35.02 -41.97
C LEU A 6 8.48 34.53 -41.23
N LEU A 7 9.53 35.37 -41.17
CA LEU A 7 10.78 35.05 -40.46
C LEU A 7 10.58 34.97 -38.94
N TRP A 8 9.72 35.82 -38.36
CA TRP A 8 9.43 35.81 -36.92
C TRP A 8 8.56 34.62 -36.48
N LEU A 9 7.74 34.07 -37.38
CA LEU A 9 6.91 32.89 -37.11
C LEU A 9 7.71 31.57 -37.16
N LEU A 10 8.83 31.54 -37.90
CA LEU A 10 9.77 30.42 -37.90
C LEU A 10 10.71 30.42 -36.68
N ILE A 11 11.03 31.58 -36.12
CA ILE A 11 11.88 31.69 -34.92
C ILE A 11 11.12 31.30 -33.65
N SER A 12 9.79 31.51 -33.57
CA SER A 12 9.00 31.07 -32.43
C SER A 12 8.78 29.54 -32.37
N LEU A 13 9.05 28.81 -33.45
CA LEU A 13 8.88 27.36 -33.52
C LEU A 13 10.13 26.59 -33.03
N LEU A 14 11.22 27.29 -32.68
CA LEU A 14 12.48 26.69 -32.27
C LEU A 14 12.72 26.66 -30.75
N TRP A 15 11.68 26.88 -29.94
CA TRP A 15 11.75 26.72 -28.49
C TRP A 15 11.00 25.46 -28.05
N VAL A 16 11.64 24.30 -28.22
CA VAL A 16 11.18 23.05 -27.59
C VAL A 16 11.91 22.93 -26.25
N PRO A 17 11.20 22.93 -25.09
CA PRO A 17 11.83 22.65 -23.81
C PRO A 17 12.34 21.22 -23.80
N GLN A 18 13.65 21.05 -23.57
CA GLN A 18 14.26 19.73 -23.39
C GLN A 18 13.82 19.19 -22.01
N ILE A 19 13.06 18.10 -22.00
CA ILE A 19 12.74 17.38 -20.76
C ILE A 19 13.99 16.54 -20.42
N THR A 20 14.73 16.93 -19.38
CA THR A 20 15.86 16.16 -18.88
C THR A 20 15.36 14.95 -18.09
N ALA A 21 15.89 13.76 -18.38
CA ALA A 21 15.67 12.55 -17.59
C ALA A 21 16.20 12.74 -16.15
N GLN A 22 15.42 12.31 -15.16
CA GLN A 22 15.73 12.45 -13.73
C GLN A 22 16.64 11.30 -13.29
N ASN A 23 17.95 11.55 -13.21
CA ASN A 23 18.90 10.59 -12.64
C ASN A 23 19.06 10.83 -11.14
N VAL A 24 18.72 9.84 -10.31
CA VAL A 24 18.88 9.91 -8.84
C VAL A 24 20.23 9.32 -8.47
N TYR A 25 21.05 10.07 -7.73
CA TYR A 25 22.39 9.64 -7.30
C TYR A 25 22.41 9.37 -5.79
N THR A 26 23.12 8.31 -5.38
CA THR A 26 23.28 7.94 -3.97
C THR A 26 24.76 7.86 -3.61
N TRP A 27 25.14 8.34 -2.43
CA TRP A 27 26.48 8.12 -1.87
C TRP A 27 26.41 7.78 -0.38
N VAL A 28 27.44 7.12 0.12
CA VAL A 28 27.61 6.80 1.53
C VAL A 28 28.71 7.70 2.08
N ASP A 29 28.44 8.42 3.16
CA ASP A 29 29.45 9.26 3.82
C ASP A 29 30.39 8.43 4.71
N GLU A 30 31.44 9.07 5.23
CA GLU A 30 32.45 8.41 6.09
C GLU A 30 31.90 7.87 7.41
N LYS A 31 30.66 8.25 7.78
CA LYS A 31 29.95 7.78 8.97
C LYS A 31 28.96 6.66 8.65
N GLY A 32 28.94 6.18 7.40
CA GLY A 32 28.07 5.10 6.95
C GLY A 32 26.63 5.51 6.69
N VAL A 33 26.33 6.82 6.63
CA VAL A 33 24.98 7.32 6.35
C VAL A 33 24.78 7.47 4.85
N LEU A 34 23.65 6.95 4.35
CA LEU A 34 23.26 7.00 2.94
C LEU A 34 22.58 8.34 2.62
N HIS A 35 23.09 9.04 1.62
CA HIS A 35 22.56 10.32 1.13
C HIS A 35 22.03 10.19 -0.31
N PHE A 36 20.96 10.92 -0.63
CA PHE A 36 20.30 10.96 -1.95
C PHE A 36 20.31 12.41 -2.48
N SER A 37 20.69 12.61 -3.75
CA SER A 37 20.66 13.94 -4.40
C SER A 37 20.31 13.82 -5.89
N ASP A 38 19.57 14.82 -6.36
CA ASP A 38 19.23 15.02 -7.78
C ASP A 38 20.29 15.86 -8.51
N SER A 39 21.43 16.18 -7.87
CA SER A 39 22.56 16.90 -8.45
C SER A 39 23.90 16.27 -8.06
N PRO A 40 24.84 16.04 -9.01
CA PRO A 40 26.09 15.34 -8.76
C PRO A 40 27.09 16.25 -8.02
N GLN A 41 27.58 15.81 -6.85
CA GLN A 41 28.45 16.63 -5.99
C GLN A 41 29.79 15.99 -5.61
N SER A 42 30.16 14.80 -6.11
CA SER A 42 31.50 14.25 -5.85
C SER A 42 31.98 13.20 -6.87
N ASP A 43 33.31 13.11 -7.01
CA ASP A 43 34.04 12.21 -7.92
C ASP A 43 33.96 10.71 -7.54
N LYS A 44 33.27 10.36 -6.45
CA LYS A 44 33.04 8.96 -6.00
C LYS A 44 31.66 8.42 -6.36
N ALA A 45 30.91 9.13 -7.21
CA ALA A 45 29.59 8.70 -7.65
C ALA A 45 29.67 7.43 -8.52
N LYS A 46 29.00 6.37 -8.07
CA LYS A 46 28.82 5.13 -8.84
C LYS A 46 27.41 5.12 -9.41
N SER A 47 27.29 5.10 -10.73
CA SER A 47 26.01 5.05 -11.43
C SER A 47 25.29 3.73 -11.13
N ILE A 48 24.03 3.80 -10.75
CA ILE A 48 23.14 2.64 -10.63
C ILE A 48 22.34 2.57 -11.94
N HIS A 49 22.46 1.47 -12.67
CA HIS A 49 21.63 1.18 -13.83
C HIS A 49 20.37 0.47 -13.35
N LEU A 50 19.19 1.00 -13.66
CA LEU A 50 17.94 0.27 -13.42
C LEU A 50 17.96 -1.02 -14.24
N PRO A 51 17.54 -2.17 -13.70
CA PRO A 51 17.41 -3.37 -14.51
C PRO A 51 16.37 -3.11 -15.60
N ASP A 52 16.71 -3.49 -16.82
CA ASP A 52 15.81 -3.41 -17.96
C ASP A 52 14.59 -4.31 -17.67
N TYR A 53 13.39 -3.73 -17.63
CA TYR A 53 12.19 -4.45 -17.19
C TYR A 53 11.58 -5.32 -18.30
N GLU A 54 12.21 -5.41 -19.48
CA GLU A 54 11.78 -6.26 -20.59
C GLU A 54 12.06 -7.77 -20.39
N ALA A 55 11.96 -8.27 -19.15
CA ALA A 55 11.89 -9.71 -18.93
C ALA A 55 10.44 -10.17 -19.15
N GLN A 56 10.19 -10.92 -20.22
CA GLN A 56 8.92 -11.65 -20.37
C GLN A 56 8.72 -12.54 -19.15
N ALA A 57 7.55 -12.40 -18.51
CA ALA A 57 7.19 -13.25 -17.37
C ALA A 57 7.20 -14.73 -17.81
N PRO A 58 7.86 -15.63 -17.06
CA PRO A 58 7.80 -17.05 -17.37
C PRO A 58 6.35 -17.53 -17.36
N ALA A 59 5.99 -18.43 -18.29
CA ALA A 59 4.64 -18.95 -18.39
C ALA A 59 4.23 -19.65 -17.07
N PRO A 60 2.97 -19.48 -16.62
CA PRO A 60 2.50 -20.11 -15.39
C PRO A 60 2.49 -21.64 -15.54
N SER A 61 3.09 -22.34 -14.58
CA SER A 61 2.98 -23.80 -14.44
C SER A 61 1.82 -24.12 -13.51
N PHE A 62 0.82 -24.85 -13.99
CA PHE A 62 -0.29 -25.34 -13.19
C PHE A 62 0.07 -26.72 -12.63
N ASP A 63 0.00 -26.89 -11.32
CA ASP A 63 0.03 -28.21 -10.69
C ASP A 63 -1.40 -28.80 -10.71
N SER A 64 -1.51 -30.08 -11.04
CA SER A 64 -2.80 -30.75 -11.19
C SER A 64 -3.35 -31.16 -9.82
N THR A 65 -4.55 -30.70 -9.48
CA THR A 65 -5.22 -31.02 -8.22
C THR A 65 -5.68 -32.48 -8.15
N GLN A 66 -5.34 -33.15 -7.05
CA GLN A 66 -5.90 -34.45 -6.65
C GLN A 66 -7.08 -34.23 -5.69
N PRO A 67 -8.19 -34.99 -5.77
CA PRO A 67 -9.40 -34.70 -5.01
C PRO A 67 -9.29 -35.13 -3.55
N VAL A 68 -9.97 -34.36 -2.69
CA VAL A 68 -10.14 -34.62 -1.25
C VAL A 68 -11.37 -35.50 -1.03
N THR A 69 -11.19 -36.62 -0.32
CA THR A 69 -12.28 -37.49 0.16
C THR A 69 -12.61 -37.14 1.62
N THR A 70 -13.91 -37.08 1.93
CA THR A 70 -14.54 -36.74 3.22
C THR A 70 -14.81 -37.98 4.09
N GLU A 71 -14.63 -37.89 5.42
CA GLU A 71 -15.48 -38.45 6.52
C GLU A 71 -14.85 -38.11 7.89
N THR A 72 -15.48 -37.28 8.74
CA THR A 72 -16.44 -37.58 9.83
C THR A 72 -15.80 -38.22 11.07
N GLU A 73 -15.84 -37.56 12.24
CA GLU A 73 -16.68 -37.92 13.41
C GLU A 73 -16.21 -37.25 14.71
N ALA A 74 -17.20 -36.89 15.55
CA ALA A 74 -17.07 -36.17 16.80
C ALA A 74 -16.64 -37.08 17.98
N LYS A 75 -15.97 -36.51 18.99
CA LYS A 75 -16.11 -37.02 20.36
C LYS A 75 -15.90 -35.96 21.44
N THR A 76 -16.91 -35.94 22.30
CA THR A 76 -17.14 -35.21 23.55
C THR A 76 -16.06 -35.47 24.61
N GLY A 77 -15.77 -34.46 25.43
CA GLY A 77 -15.01 -34.61 26.67
C GLY A 77 -15.14 -33.38 27.58
N LEU A 78 -16.03 -33.45 28.56
CA LEU A 78 -16.11 -32.55 29.73
C LEU A 78 -14.99 -32.87 30.72
N SER A 79 -14.34 -31.84 31.30
CA SER A 79 -13.66 -31.80 32.62
C SER A 79 -12.70 -30.60 32.64
N ASN A 80 -12.57 -29.70 33.61
CA ASN A 80 -13.08 -29.58 34.97
C ASN A 80 -13.02 -28.11 35.40
N VAL A 81 -13.97 -27.71 36.25
CA VAL A 81 -13.95 -26.47 37.04
C VAL A 81 -13.30 -26.81 38.39
N ALA A 82 -12.20 -26.13 38.76
CA ALA A 82 -11.81 -25.96 40.16
C ALA A 82 -10.74 -24.86 40.33
N ALA A 83 -11.20 -23.75 40.90
CA ALA A 83 -10.55 -22.91 41.92
C ALA A 83 -9.06 -22.53 41.74
N SER A 84 -8.79 -21.23 41.60
CA SER A 84 -8.46 -20.40 42.78
C SER A 84 -7.94 -19.00 42.44
N LYS A 85 -8.54 -18.04 43.14
CA LYS A 85 -7.87 -16.97 43.89
C LYS A 85 -7.31 -15.77 43.11
N THR A 86 -8.14 -14.74 43.13
CA THR A 86 -7.80 -13.32 43.24
C THR A 86 -6.65 -13.08 44.22
N GLU A 87 -5.62 -12.33 43.82
CA GLU A 87 -5.14 -11.12 44.51
C GLU A 87 -4.09 -10.40 43.62
N PRO A 88 -4.07 -9.06 43.56
CA PRO A 88 -3.16 -8.30 42.72
C PRO A 88 -1.80 -8.18 43.40
N THR A 89 -0.73 -8.20 42.63
CA THR A 89 0.60 -7.85 43.13
C THR A 89 1.18 -6.78 42.24
N ASP A 90 1.16 -5.59 42.82
CA ASP A 90 2.02 -4.46 42.53
C ASP A 90 3.42 -4.90 42.10
N SER A 91 3.85 -4.46 40.93
CA SER A 91 5.25 -4.43 40.55
C SER A 91 5.48 -3.18 39.74
N THR A 92 5.86 -2.14 40.49
CA THR A 92 6.74 -1.07 40.04
C THR A 92 7.91 -1.69 39.25
N ALA A 93 7.83 -1.63 37.92
CA ALA A 93 8.94 -1.86 37.02
C ALA A 93 9.32 -0.51 36.39
N SER A 94 10.58 -0.12 36.58
CA SER A 94 11.18 1.07 35.99
C SER A 94 11.10 1.04 34.46
N PRO A 95 11.01 2.20 33.78
CA PRO A 95 10.70 2.27 32.36
C PRO A 95 11.89 1.77 31.54
N VAL A 96 11.72 0.61 30.89
CA VAL A 96 12.49 0.26 29.70
C VAL A 96 12.02 1.21 28.59
N PRO A 97 12.90 1.83 27.79
CA PRO A 97 12.47 2.60 26.63
C PRO A 97 11.75 1.65 25.66
N GLU A 98 10.42 1.70 25.68
CA GLU A 98 9.54 0.90 24.83
C GLU A 98 9.73 1.32 23.37
N THR A 99 10.62 0.60 22.67
CA THR A 99 10.70 0.71 21.22
C THR A 99 9.45 0.06 20.66
N LEU A 100 8.52 0.87 20.17
CA LEU A 100 7.23 0.40 19.65
C LEU A 100 7.46 -0.59 18.50
N GLU A 101 6.70 -1.69 18.49
CA GLU A 101 6.74 -2.65 17.40
C GLU A 101 6.39 -1.97 16.06
N PRO A 102 7.01 -2.40 14.94
CA PRO A 102 6.68 -1.88 13.62
C PRO A 102 5.20 -2.15 13.30
N LEU A 103 4.52 -1.14 12.76
CA LEU A 103 3.11 -1.23 12.40
C LEU A 103 2.94 -2.17 11.19
N LYS A 104 2.00 -3.10 11.29
CA LYS A 104 1.57 -4.01 10.22
C LYS A 104 0.08 -3.84 9.99
N ILE A 105 -0.31 -3.81 8.72
CA ILE A 105 -1.69 -3.58 8.27
C ILE A 105 -2.11 -4.78 7.43
N SER A 106 -3.21 -5.42 7.80
CA SER A 106 -3.81 -6.53 7.04
C SER A 106 -5.20 -6.13 6.58
N LEU A 107 -5.44 -6.21 5.28
CA LEU A 107 -6.75 -5.91 4.71
C LEU A 107 -7.60 -7.18 4.75
N VAL A 108 -8.68 -7.15 5.53
CA VAL A 108 -9.46 -8.36 5.89
C VAL A 108 -10.75 -8.51 5.10
N SER A 109 -11.29 -7.40 4.58
CA SER A 109 -12.49 -7.43 3.73
C SER A 109 -12.53 -6.21 2.81
N PRO A 110 -12.90 -6.38 1.52
CA PRO A 110 -12.97 -7.66 0.80
C PRO A 110 -11.62 -8.39 0.79
N LYS A 111 -11.62 -9.68 0.46
CA LYS A 111 -10.40 -10.44 0.21
C LYS A 111 -9.88 -10.16 -1.20
N HIS A 112 -8.64 -10.58 -1.47
CA HIS A 112 -8.08 -10.51 -2.81
C HIS A 112 -8.93 -11.32 -3.81
N ASP A 113 -9.21 -10.71 -4.96
CA ASP A 113 -10.08 -11.19 -6.05
C ASP A 113 -11.56 -11.37 -5.69
N ASP A 114 -12.02 -10.81 -4.57
CA ASP A 114 -13.44 -10.87 -4.22
C ASP A 114 -14.32 -10.12 -5.22
N THR A 115 -15.49 -10.69 -5.48
CA THR A 115 -16.53 -10.04 -6.29
C THR A 115 -17.58 -9.40 -5.39
N VAL A 116 -17.67 -8.08 -5.42
CA VAL A 116 -18.68 -7.29 -4.71
C VAL A 116 -19.83 -6.97 -5.66
N ARG A 117 -21.08 -7.20 -5.24
CA ARG A 117 -22.26 -6.82 -6.02
C ARG A 117 -23.02 -5.70 -5.30
N SER A 118 -23.01 -4.51 -5.88
CA SER A 118 -23.69 -3.35 -5.31
C SER A 118 -24.15 -2.40 -6.42
N ASN A 119 -25.45 -2.17 -6.54
CA ASN A 119 -26.00 -1.25 -7.55
C ASN A 119 -25.63 0.22 -7.27
N SER A 120 -25.52 0.61 -5.99
CA SER A 120 -25.08 1.92 -5.51
C SER A 120 -23.57 2.13 -5.62
N GLY A 121 -22.80 1.09 -5.97
CA GLY A 121 -21.34 1.15 -5.99
C GLY A 121 -20.76 1.29 -4.59
N THR A 122 -21.37 0.66 -3.59
CA THR A 122 -20.88 0.66 -2.21
C THR A 122 -19.90 -0.48 -2.00
N ILE A 123 -18.70 -0.17 -1.50
CA ILE A 123 -17.69 -1.14 -1.07
C ILE A 123 -17.27 -0.77 0.35
N ILE A 124 -17.24 -1.74 1.27
CA ILE A 124 -16.76 -1.53 2.64
C ILE A 124 -15.39 -2.18 2.77
N ILE A 125 -14.36 -1.36 2.90
CA ILE A 125 -12.99 -1.83 3.16
C ILE A 125 -12.79 -1.93 4.67
N ARG A 126 -12.30 -3.06 5.15
CA ARG A 126 -11.95 -3.30 6.56
C ARG A 126 -10.52 -3.79 6.65
N SER A 127 -9.80 -3.29 7.65
CA SER A 127 -8.43 -3.67 7.95
C SER A 127 -8.22 -3.93 9.43
N GLU A 128 -7.20 -4.71 9.73
CA GLU A 128 -6.71 -5.00 11.07
C GLU A 128 -5.26 -4.53 11.19
N LEU A 129 -4.91 -4.05 12.38
CA LEU A 129 -3.58 -3.57 12.73
C LEU A 129 -3.02 -4.45 13.84
N ASN A 130 -1.70 -4.70 13.83
CA ASN A 130 -1.05 -5.42 14.93
C ASN A 130 -1.02 -4.60 16.24
N ARG A 131 -1.07 -3.27 16.13
CA ARG A 131 -1.15 -2.34 17.27
C ARG A 131 -2.05 -1.16 16.97
N LYS A 132 -2.42 -0.43 18.02
CA LYS A 132 -3.13 0.85 17.88
C LYS A 132 -2.19 1.89 17.22
N LEU A 133 -2.79 2.83 16.49
CA LEU A 133 -2.07 3.97 15.93
C LEU A 133 -1.58 4.87 17.06
N SER A 134 -0.32 5.30 16.94
CA SER A 134 0.29 6.30 17.81
C SER A 134 -0.20 7.70 17.44
N ILE A 135 0.07 8.68 18.31
CA ILE A 135 -0.26 10.08 18.06
C ILE A 135 0.50 10.55 16.81
N GLY A 136 -0.23 11.11 15.84
CA GLY A 136 0.34 11.59 14.58
C GLY A 136 0.39 10.55 13.45
N GLU A 137 0.16 9.26 13.76
CA GLU A 137 -0.02 8.22 12.76
C GLU A 137 -1.47 8.21 12.25
N GLN A 138 -1.65 8.14 10.94
CA GLN A 138 -2.94 8.08 10.28
C GLN A 138 -2.92 7.03 9.17
N LEU A 139 -4.10 6.54 8.79
CA LEU A 139 -4.30 5.61 7.69
C LEU A 139 -4.90 6.34 6.48
N GLN A 140 -4.31 6.11 5.31
CA GLN A 140 -4.81 6.55 4.03
C GLN A 140 -5.20 5.32 3.21
N LEU A 141 -6.46 5.25 2.79
CA LEU A 141 -6.89 4.28 1.79
C LEU A 141 -6.44 4.76 0.41
N MET A 142 -5.91 3.84 -0.38
CA MET A 142 -5.58 4.02 -1.79
C MET A 142 -6.52 3.16 -2.63
N MET A 143 -7.10 3.76 -3.67
CA MET A 143 -7.91 3.10 -4.70
C MET A 143 -7.27 3.40 -6.06
N ASP A 144 -6.89 2.35 -6.79
CA ASP A 144 -6.25 2.46 -8.12
C ASP A 144 -5.03 3.39 -8.11
N GLY A 145 -4.22 3.28 -7.05
CA GLY A 145 -3.02 4.08 -6.84
C GLY A 145 -3.27 5.53 -6.42
N ARG A 146 -4.53 5.95 -6.20
CA ARG A 146 -4.90 7.31 -5.77
C ARG A 146 -5.45 7.32 -4.35
N PRO A 147 -5.17 8.35 -3.54
CA PRO A 147 -5.74 8.45 -2.20
C PRO A 147 -7.26 8.61 -2.27
N TYR A 148 -7.98 7.76 -1.55
CA TYR A 148 -9.42 7.85 -1.36
C TYR A 148 -9.73 8.55 -0.03
N GLY A 149 -10.33 9.74 -0.12
CA GLY A 149 -10.67 10.55 1.06
C GLY A 149 -9.45 11.07 1.81
N ALA A 150 -9.69 11.70 2.96
CA ALA A 150 -8.64 12.21 3.84
C ALA A 150 -8.07 11.08 4.72
N PRO A 151 -6.82 11.22 5.22
CA PRO A 151 -6.27 10.32 6.21
C PRO A 151 -7.15 10.25 7.47
N THR A 152 -7.28 9.06 8.04
CA THR A 152 -8.17 8.77 9.17
C THR A 152 -7.50 7.83 10.18
N ASN A 153 -7.99 7.80 11.41
CA ASN A 153 -7.54 6.86 12.42
C ASN A 153 -8.43 5.61 12.49
N GLN A 154 -9.43 5.53 11.60
CA GLN A 154 -10.32 4.39 11.48
C GLN A 154 -9.77 3.36 10.49
N ALA A 155 -9.89 2.09 10.85
CA ALA A 155 -9.46 0.96 10.01
C ALA A 155 -10.59 0.44 9.10
N VAL A 156 -11.63 1.25 8.88
CA VAL A 156 -12.81 0.93 8.07
C VAL A 156 -13.17 2.11 7.19
N TRP A 157 -13.45 1.85 5.91
CA TRP A 157 -13.89 2.84 4.94
C TRP A 157 -15.15 2.36 4.23
N GLU A 158 -16.11 3.26 4.07
CA GLU A 158 -17.28 3.05 3.22
C GLU A 158 -17.10 3.87 1.94
N LEU A 159 -16.82 3.19 0.84
CA LEU A 159 -16.74 3.81 -0.47
C LEU A 159 -18.13 3.87 -1.07
N LYS A 160 -18.45 4.99 -1.73
CA LYS A 160 -19.74 5.23 -2.35
C LYS A 160 -19.54 5.59 -3.81
N ASN A 161 -20.48 5.14 -4.65
CA ASN A 161 -20.47 5.42 -6.09
C ASN A 161 -19.16 4.98 -6.78
N VAL A 162 -18.59 3.86 -6.35
CA VAL A 162 -17.48 3.22 -7.07
C VAL A 162 -18.02 2.70 -8.41
N ASP A 163 -17.25 2.88 -9.46
CA ASP A 163 -17.61 2.40 -10.79
C ASP A 163 -17.60 0.88 -10.86
N ARG A 164 -18.32 0.31 -11.83
CA ARG A 164 -18.26 -1.14 -12.06
C ARG A 164 -16.89 -1.51 -12.65
N GLY A 165 -16.39 -2.69 -12.33
CA GLY A 165 -15.15 -3.20 -12.89
C GLY A 165 -14.17 -3.66 -11.82
N THR A 166 -12.89 -3.69 -12.19
CA THR A 166 -11.80 -4.14 -11.32
C THR A 166 -11.12 -2.94 -10.69
N HIS A 167 -11.00 -2.97 -9.38
CA HIS A 167 -10.32 -1.94 -8.60
C HIS A 167 -9.25 -2.58 -7.72
N THR A 168 -8.18 -1.83 -7.49
CA THR A 168 -7.11 -2.22 -6.59
C THR A 168 -7.14 -1.38 -5.33
N PHE A 169 -6.92 -2.01 -4.18
CA PHE A 169 -6.93 -1.35 -2.88
C PHE A 169 -5.66 -1.65 -2.10
N THR A 170 -5.12 -0.61 -1.49
CA THR A 170 -4.00 -0.67 -0.54
C THR A 170 -4.24 0.33 0.57
N ILE A 171 -3.76 0.05 1.77
CA ILE A 171 -3.78 1.01 2.89
C ILE A 171 -2.34 1.39 3.20
N GLN A 172 -2.11 2.68 3.42
CA GLN A 172 -0.83 3.24 3.85
C GLN A 172 -1.01 3.87 5.22
N ALA A 173 -0.11 3.56 6.15
CA ALA A 173 0.04 4.35 7.37
C ALA A 173 1.03 5.47 7.10
N ILE A 174 0.64 6.69 7.46
CA ILE A 174 1.43 7.90 7.29
C ILE A 174 1.66 8.58 8.63
N GLU A 175 2.84 9.15 8.81
CA GLU A 175 3.21 9.96 9.95
C GLU A 175 3.97 11.19 9.42
N SER A 176 3.46 12.39 9.72
CA SER A 176 4.08 13.66 9.26
C SER A 176 4.39 13.69 7.75
N GLY A 177 3.53 13.08 6.93
CA GLY A 177 3.69 13.00 5.47
C GLY A 177 4.59 11.87 4.97
N LYS A 178 5.23 11.10 5.85
CA LYS A 178 6.04 9.94 5.50
C LYS A 178 5.22 8.65 5.63
N ILE A 179 5.31 7.77 4.64
CA ILE A 179 4.73 6.42 4.73
C ILE A 179 5.59 5.58 5.68
N ILE A 180 4.97 5.02 6.72
CA ILE A 180 5.63 4.20 7.75
C ILE A 180 5.27 2.71 7.66
N ALA A 181 4.14 2.37 7.04
CA ALA A 181 3.72 1.00 6.74
C ALA A 181 2.75 0.96 5.56
N SER A 182 2.63 -0.18 4.90
CA SER A 182 1.62 -0.41 3.86
C SER A 182 1.09 -1.84 3.94
N SER A 183 -0.19 -2.03 3.61
CA SER A 183 -0.77 -3.36 3.45
C SER A 183 -0.31 -4.02 2.15
N SER A 184 -0.64 -5.30 1.98
CA SER A 184 -0.69 -5.89 0.63
C SER A 184 -1.73 -5.17 -0.24
N ILE A 185 -1.50 -5.21 -1.56
CA ILE A 185 -2.48 -4.78 -2.55
C ILE A 185 -3.51 -5.90 -2.76
N ILE A 186 -4.79 -5.54 -2.82
CA ILE A 186 -5.84 -6.46 -3.21
C ILE A 186 -6.54 -5.98 -4.47
N THR A 187 -7.04 -6.93 -5.26
CA THR A 187 -7.91 -6.68 -6.41
C THR A 187 -9.34 -7.01 -6.00
N VAL A 188 -10.32 -6.21 -6.41
CA VAL A 188 -11.75 -6.45 -6.14
C VAL A 188 -12.55 -6.15 -7.40
N HIS A 189 -13.53 -6.99 -7.68
CA HIS A 189 -14.40 -6.84 -8.84
C HIS A 189 -15.79 -6.35 -8.42
N LEU A 190 -16.17 -5.13 -8.80
CA LEU A 190 -17.48 -4.56 -8.50
C LEU A 190 -18.46 -4.77 -9.67
N HIS A 191 -19.54 -5.49 -9.40
CA HIS A 191 -20.67 -5.66 -10.31
C HIS A 191 -21.84 -4.75 -9.93
N ARG A 192 -22.26 -3.91 -10.88
CA ARG A 192 -23.46 -3.07 -10.78
C ARG A 192 -24.50 -3.57 -11.78
N ALA A 193 -25.74 -3.76 -11.34
CA ALA A 193 -26.87 -4.01 -12.22
C ALA A 193 -27.58 -2.70 -12.53
N THR A 194 -27.90 -2.46 -13.80
CA THR A 194 -28.79 -1.37 -14.20
C THR A 194 -30.22 -1.85 -14.09
N VAL A 195 -31.02 -1.21 -13.24
CA VAL A 195 -32.48 -1.38 -13.26
C VAL A 195 -33.02 -0.43 -14.32
N LYS A 196 -33.80 -0.97 -15.26
CA LYS A 196 -34.42 -0.22 -16.35
C LYS A 196 -35.75 0.38 -15.91
#